data_AF-A0AA45BY40-F1
#
_entry.id   AF-A0AA45BY40-F1
#
_cell.length_a   1.000
_cell.length_b   1.000
_cell.length_c   1.000
_cell.angle_alpha   90.00
_cell.angle_beta   90.00
_cell.angle_gamma   90.00
#
_symmetry.space_group_name_H-M   'P 1'
#
loop_
_entity.id
_entity.type
_entity.pdbx_description
1 polymer ?
#
loop_
_entity_poly.entity_id
_entity_poly.type
_entity_poly.pdbx_seq_one_letter_code
_entity_poly.pdbx_strand_id
1 'polypeptide(L)'
;LLTVIVQQLLGPYGLILLSLIVTLACLTTCVGLVSACSQYFSTLLTKFSYKTFASIICTLGLLVANLGLTKIIAISVPILLVVYPIAIVLVLLSLLHKYFGGYRSVYVGALIGSAVVSVFDGLKQGNIPVSSITSYFEFIPLYNEGIGWLVPALVGAIIGFAIAKLSGAKAVPLTDHSSESKVS
;
A
#
# COMPACT_ATOMS: atom_id res chain seq x y z
N LEU A 1 15.90 -19.75 -1.73
CA LEU A 1 16.89 -19.01 -2.55
C LEU A 1 17.91 -18.28 -1.67
N LEU A 2 17.48 -17.34 -0.82
CA LEU A 2 18.38 -16.54 0.03
C LEU A 2 19.30 -17.37 0.94
N THR A 3 18.74 -18.41 1.58
CA THR A 3 19.49 -19.33 2.44
C THR A 3 20.55 -20.12 1.68
N VAL A 4 20.25 -20.55 0.45
CA VAL A 4 21.18 -21.27 -0.43
C VAL A 4 22.36 -20.37 -0.81
N ILE A 5 22.08 -19.12 -1.20
CA ILE A 5 23.13 -18.15 -1.57
C ILE A 5 24.04 -17.87 -0.37
N VAL A 6 23.48 -17.62 0.81
CA VAL A 6 24.27 -17.35 2.02
C VAL A 6 25.08 -18.57 2.45
N GLN A 7 24.54 -19.77 2.31
CA GLN A 7 25.28 -21.00 2.60
C GLN A 7 26.48 -21.19 1.66
N GLN A 8 26.36 -20.83 0.37
CA GLN A 8 27.44 -20.94 -0.61
C GLN A 8 28.54 -19.88 -0.40
N LEU A 9 28.18 -18.67 0.05
CA LEU A 9 29.13 -17.56 0.20
C LEU A 9 29.79 -17.50 1.59
N LEU A 10 29.02 -17.74 2.65
CA LEU A 10 29.45 -17.56 4.05
C LEU A 10 29.51 -18.89 4.83
N GLY A 11 29.14 -20.01 4.22
CA GLY A 11 29.12 -21.32 4.89
C GLY A 11 28.04 -21.43 5.99
N PRO A 12 28.17 -22.42 6.90
CA PRO A 12 27.14 -22.70 7.90
C PRO A 12 26.94 -21.58 8.94
N TYR A 13 27.99 -20.81 9.25
CA TYR A 13 27.89 -19.66 10.16
C TYR A 13 27.02 -18.53 9.59
N GLY A 14 27.00 -18.36 8.26
CA GLY A 14 26.15 -17.38 7.58
C GLY A 14 24.65 -17.64 7.78
N LEU A 15 24.24 -18.91 7.89
CA LEU A 15 22.83 -19.27 8.12
C LEU A 15 22.34 -18.86 9.50
N ILE A 16 23.18 -19.02 10.53
CA ILE A 16 22.84 -18.63 11.91
C ILE A 16 22.67 -17.12 11.97
N LEU A 17 23.63 -16.38 11.42
CA LEU A 17 23.60 -14.92 11.37
C LEU A 17 22.39 -14.40 10.56
N LEU A 18 22.08 -15.03 9.43
CA LEU A 18 20.89 -14.69 8.64
C LEU A 18 19.60 -14.90 9.44
N SER A 19 19.45 -16.02 10.12
CA SER A 19 18.26 -16.31 10.92
C SER A 19 18.06 -15.29 12.05
N LEU A 20 19.15 -14.86 12.70
CA LEU A 20 19.12 -13.84 13.74
C LEU A 20 18.67 -12.48 13.18
N ILE A 21 19.28 -12.04 12.08
CA ILE A 21 18.96 -10.74 11.44
C ILE A 21 17.51 -10.73 10.94
N VAL A 22 17.07 -11.79 10.26
CA VAL A 22 15.69 -11.90 9.76
C VAL A 22 14.71 -11.89 10.93
N THR A 23 14.99 -12.61 12.01
CA THR A 23 14.13 -12.60 13.22
C THR A 23 14.04 -11.21 13.83
N LEU A 24 15.16 -10.50 13.99
CA LEU A 24 15.20 -9.14 14.52
C LEU A 24 14.48 -8.13 13.62
N ALA A 25 14.65 -8.25 12.31
CA ALA A 25 13.98 -7.40 11.32
C ALA A 25 12.46 -7.62 11.37
N CYS A 26 12.01 -8.88 11.33
CA CYS A 26 10.59 -9.22 11.41
C CYS A 26 9.98 -8.79 12.75
N LEU A 27 10.71 -8.93 13.87
CA LEU A 27 10.24 -8.46 15.18
C LEU A 27 10.00 -6.95 15.17
N THR A 28 10.96 -6.18 14.66
CA THR A 28 10.84 -4.72 14.57
C THR A 28 9.67 -4.30 13.68
N THR A 29 9.48 -4.93 12.52
CA THR A 29 8.34 -4.66 11.63
C THR A 29 7.00 -4.99 12.29
N CYS A 30 6.89 -6.15 12.95
CA CYS A 30 5.68 -6.55 13.66
C CYS A 30 5.34 -5.56 14.78
N VAL A 31 6.32 -5.17 15.61
CA VAL A 31 6.10 -4.19 16.70
C VAL A 31 5.68 -2.83 16.15
N GLY A 32 6.30 -2.36 15.06
CA GLY A 32 5.92 -1.11 14.39
C GLY A 32 4.48 -1.13 13.87
N LEU A 33 4.08 -2.21 13.19
CA LEU A 33 2.74 -2.36 12.63
C LEU A 33 1.67 -2.50 13.73
N VAL A 34 1.92 -3.32 14.75
CA VAL A 34 0.99 -3.48 15.89
C VAL A 34 0.81 -2.16 16.63
N SER A 35 1.88 -1.39 16.83
CA SER A 35 1.81 -0.09 17.48
C SER A 35 0.98 0.91 16.66
N ALA A 36 1.28 1.06 15.36
CA ALA A 36 0.55 1.96 14.48
C ALA A 36 -0.94 1.60 14.37
N CYS A 37 -1.27 0.31 14.21
CA CYS A 37 -2.66 -0.14 14.17
C CYS A 37 -3.37 0.09 15.51
N SER A 38 -2.71 -0.19 16.63
CA SER A 38 -3.31 0.00 17.96
C SER A 38 -3.52 1.48 18.28
N GLN A 39 -2.61 2.36 17.87
CA GLN A 39 -2.79 3.81 17.96
C GLN A 39 -3.95 4.30 17.08
N TYR A 40 -3.97 3.89 15.81
CA TYR A 40 -5.04 4.28 14.87
C TYR A 40 -6.43 3.88 15.39
N PHE A 41 -6.58 2.64 15.85
CA PHE A 41 -7.84 2.17 16.43
C PHE A 41 -8.15 2.80 17.78
N SER A 42 -7.14 3.11 18.62
CA SER A 42 -7.35 3.83 19.89
C SER A 42 -7.85 5.26 19.68
N THR A 43 -7.39 5.95 18.63
CA THR A 43 -7.89 7.27 18.25
C THR A 43 -9.32 7.19 17.69
N LEU A 44 -9.62 6.17 16.88
CA LEU A 44 -10.96 5.96 16.32
C LEU A 44 -12.00 5.49 17.34
N LEU A 45 -11.58 4.69 18.33
CA LEU A 45 -12.45 4.06 19.33
C LEU A 45 -11.99 4.50 20.73
N THR A 46 -12.42 5.69 21.14
CA THR A 46 -12.11 6.35 22.43
C THR A 46 -12.42 5.52 23.70
N LYS A 47 -13.05 4.33 23.57
CA LYS A 47 -13.50 3.50 24.70
C LYS A 47 -12.65 2.25 25.01
N PHE A 48 -11.69 1.86 24.17
CA PHE A 48 -10.94 0.61 24.38
C PHE A 48 -9.45 0.86 24.61
N SER A 49 -8.87 0.14 25.57
CA SER A 49 -7.46 0.25 25.93
C SER A 49 -6.55 -0.26 24.81
N TYR A 50 -5.50 0.50 24.48
CA TYR A 50 -4.45 0.17 23.52
C TYR A 50 -3.91 -1.27 23.67
N LYS A 51 -3.77 -1.75 24.91
CA LYS A 51 -3.28 -3.11 25.21
C LYS A 51 -4.21 -4.21 24.68
N THR A 52 -5.52 -3.97 24.66
CA THR A 52 -6.50 -4.94 24.17
C THR A 52 -6.40 -5.10 22.66
N PHE A 53 -6.28 -3.99 21.91
CA PHE A 53 -6.09 -4.04 20.46
C PHE A 53 -4.79 -4.72 20.05
N ALA A 54 -3.68 -4.41 20.72
CA ALA A 54 -2.40 -5.05 20.45
C ALA A 54 -2.47 -6.59 20.65
N SER A 55 -3.15 -7.03 21.71
CA SER A 55 -3.35 -8.46 22.00
C SER A 55 -4.24 -9.15 20.95
N ILE A 56 -5.32 -8.50 20.51
CA ILE A 56 -6.22 -9.02 19.46
C ILE A 56 -5.46 -9.21 18.14
N ILE A 57 -4.73 -8.19 17.69
CA ILE A 57 -3.97 -8.25 16.42
C ILE A 57 -2.90 -9.34 16.48
N CYS A 58 -2.20 -9.49 17.61
CA CYS A 58 -1.22 -10.55 17.82
C CYS A 58 -1.88 -11.94 17.76
N THR A 59 -3.01 -12.12 18.45
CA THR A 59 -3.74 -13.40 18.48
C THR A 59 -4.27 -13.78 17.10
N LEU A 60 -4.84 -12.82 16.36
CA LEU A 60 -5.27 -13.03 14.98
C LEU A 60 -4.10 -13.38 14.05
N GLY A 61 -2.97 -12.68 14.18
CA GLY A 61 -1.76 -12.98 13.41
C GLY A 61 -1.24 -14.39 13.68
N LEU A 62 -1.28 -14.84 14.95
CA LEU A 62 -0.93 -16.20 15.32
C LEU A 62 -1.89 -17.22 14.70
N LEU A 63 -3.19 -16.95 14.72
CA LEU A 63 -4.19 -17.81 14.09
C LEU A 63 -3.95 -17.94 12.57
N VAL A 64 -3.68 -16.82 11.91
CA VAL A 64 -3.42 -16.77 10.46
C VAL A 64 -2.10 -17.48 10.12
N ALA A 65 -1.06 -17.34 10.94
CA ALA A 65 0.22 -18.03 10.76
C ALA A 65 0.08 -19.56 10.76
N ASN A 66 -0.92 -20.11 11.47
CA ASN A 66 -1.20 -21.55 11.49
C ASN A 66 -1.89 -22.08 10.21
N LEU A 67 -2.42 -21.22 9.33
CA LEU A 67 -3.15 -21.61 8.10
C LEU A 67 -2.23 -22.12 6.96
N GLY A 68 -0.91 -22.00 7.11
CA GLY A 68 0.09 -22.43 6.14
C GLY A 68 0.48 -21.35 5.13
N LEU A 69 1.80 -21.22 4.91
CA LEU A 69 2.40 -20.14 4.11
C LEU A 69 1.83 -20.03 2.70
N THR A 70 1.58 -21.15 2.02
CA THR A 70 1.06 -21.18 0.65
C THR A 70 -0.32 -20.53 0.54
N LYS A 71 -1.20 -20.74 1.52
CA LYS A 71 -2.54 -20.14 1.55
C LYS A 71 -2.47 -18.65 1.82
N ILE A 72 -1.59 -18.24 2.74
CA ILE A 72 -1.34 -16.83 3.07
C ILE A 72 -0.83 -16.08 1.84
N ILE A 73 0.17 -16.62 1.13
CA ILE A 73 0.71 -15.97 -0.07
C ILE A 73 -0.35 -15.94 -1.18
N ALA A 74 -1.10 -17.02 -1.40
CA ALA A 74 -2.11 -17.07 -2.45
C ALA A 74 -3.22 -16.02 -2.27
N ILE A 75 -3.58 -15.68 -1.02
CA ILE A 75 -4.54 -14.60 -0.75
C ILE A 75 -3.90 -13.22 -0.71
N SER A 76 -2.65 -13.10 -0.25
CA SER A 76 -1.95 -11.81 -0.19
C SER A 76 -1.52 -11.28 -1.57
N VAL A 77 -1.16 -12.15 -2.52
CA VAL A 77 -0.77 -11.74 -3.89
C VAL A 77 -1.84 -10.87 -4.58
N PRO A 78 -3.12 -11.29 -4.69
CA PRO A 78 -4.13 -10.46 -5.35
C PRO A 78 -4.38 -9.14 -4.59
N ILE A 79 -4.29 -9.15 -3.27
CA ILE A 79 -4.43 -7.95 -2.45
C ILE A 79 -3.26 -6.98 -2.71
N LEU A 80 -2.03 -7.50 -2.79
CA LEU A 80 -0.84 -6.72 -3.12
C LEU A 80 -0.94 -6.09 -4.51
N LEU A 81 -1.48 -6.81 -5.50
CA LEU A 81 -1.66 -6.28 -6.86
C LEU A 81 -2.61 -5.07 -6.90
N VAL A 82 -3.62 -5.03 -6.03
CA VAL A 82 -4.53 -3.87 -5.93
C VAL A 82 -3.91 -2.73 -5.11
N VAL A 83 -3.24 -3.05 -4.00
CA VAL A 83 -2.65 -2.04 -3.09
C VAL A 83 -1.39 -1.40 -3.68
N TYR A 84 -0.59 -2.15 -4.43
CA TYR A 84 0.66 -1.71 -5.05
C TYR A 84 0.52 -0.42 -5.88
N PRO A 85 -0.36 -0.33 -6.89
CA PRO A 85 -0.51 0.89 -7.70
C PRO A 85 -1.01 2.07 -6.88
N ILE A 86 -1.91 1.84 -5.92
CA ILE A 86 -2.42 2.88 -5.01
C ILE A 86 -1.26 3.45 -4.17
N ALA A 87 -0.44 2.57 -3.59
CA ALA A 87 0.71 2.96 -2.78
C ALA A 87 1.74 3.75 -3.61
N ILE A 88 2.06 3.31 -4.83
CA ILE A 88 3.00 4.02 -5.72
C ILE A 88 2.49 5.42 -6.04
N VAL A 89 1.21 5.55 -6.39
CA VAL A 89 0.59 6.85 -6.70
C VAL A 89 0.63 7.76 -5.47
N LEU A 90 0.32 7.24 -4.28
CA LEU A 90 0.42 8.00 -3.03
C LEU A 90 1.85 8.46 -2.74
N VAL A 91 2.86 7.60 -2.93
CA VAL A 91 4.26 7.96 -2.74
C VAL A 91 4.70 9.04 -3.75
N LEU A 92 4.37 8.87 -5.03
CA LEU A 92 4.65 9.87 -6.08
C LEU A 92 4.01 11.21 -5.74
N LEU A 93 2.72 11.23 -5.39
CA LEU A 93 2.04 12.46 -5.02
C LEU A 93 2.59 13.07 -3.72
N SER A 94 2.98 12.25 -2.74
CA SER A 94 3.63 12.71 -1.51
C SER A 94 4.96 13.42 -1.78
N LEU A 95 5.75 12.90 -2.72
CA LEU A 95 6.99 13.55 -3.16
C LEU A 95 6.73 14.83 -3.99
N LEU A 96 5.71 14.80 -4.85
CA LEU A 96 5.27 15.95 -5.66
C LEU A 96 4.41 16.95 -4.88
N HIS A 97 4.08 16.66 -3.61
CA HIS A 97 3.26 17.50 -2.74
C HIS A 97 3.84 18.91 -2.61
N LYS A 98 5.17 19.00 -2.58
CA LYS A 98 5.92 20.26 -2.50
C LYS A 98 5.81 21.11 -3.78
N TYR A 99 5.50 20.50 -4.93
CA TYR A 99 5.36 21.19 -6.22
C TYR A 99 3.90 21.60 -6.52
N PHE A 100 2.92 20.88 -5.95
CA PHE A 100 1.49 21.08 -6.22
C PHE A 100 0.70 21.80 -5.12
N GLY A 101 1.34 22.24 -4.04
CA GLY A 101 0.68 23.09 -3.04
C GLY A 101 -0.43 22.40 -2.22
N GLY A 102 -0.40 21.06 -2.10
CA GLY A 102 -1.25 20.32 -1.16
C GLY A 102 -2.74 20.25 -1.46
N TYR A 103 -3.16 20.35 -2.73
CA TYR A 103 -4.57 20.27 -3.10
C TYR A 103 -5.12 18.83 -3.03
N ARG A 104 -6.09 18.60 -2.10
CA ARG A 104 -6.77 17.29 -1.89
C ARG A 104 -7.35 16.69 -3.16
N SER A 105 -7.80 17.54 -4.07
CA SER A 105 -8.45 17.14 -5.33
C SER A 105 -7.51 16.35 -6.24
N VAL A 106 -6.21 16.67 -6.25
CA VAL A 106 -5.20 15.95 -7.05
C VAL A 106 -4.97 14.54 -6.49
N TYR A 107 -4.92 14.41 -5.17
CA TYR A 107 -4.83 13.11 -4.49
C TYR A 107 -6.05 12.25 -4.75
N VAL A 108 -7.25 12.80 -4.58
CA VAL A 108 -8.50 12.06 -4.77
C VAL A 108 -8.68 11.68 -6.24
N GLY A 109 -8.38 12.56 -7.19
CA GLY A 109 -8.47 12.27 -8.63
C GLY A 109 -7.49 11.19 -9.08
N ALA A 110 -6.23 11.28 -8.67
CA ALA A 110 -5.21 10.28 -9.00
C ALA A 110 -5.50 8.92 -8.33
N LEU A 111 -6.00 8.93 -7.08
CA LEU A 111 -6.43 7.72 -6.37
C LEU A 111 -7.66 7.06 -7.01
N ILE A 112 -8.68 7.83 -7.39
CA ILE A 112 -9.87 7.27 -8.05
C ILE A 112 -9.49 6.72 -9.42
N GLY A 113 -8.67 7.45 -10.20
CA GLY A 113 -8.19 6.99 -11.50
C GLY A 113 -7.40 5.68 -11.41
N SER A 114 -6.49 5.57 -10.44
CA SER A 114 -5.72 4.33 -10.23
C SER A 114 -6.54 3.21 -9.61
N ALA A 115 -7.48 3.51 -8.69
CA ALA A 115 -8.33 2.53 -8.03
C ALA A 115 -9.32 1.89 -9.01
N VAL A 116 -9.97 2.68 -9.86
CA VAL A 116 -10.88 2.16 -10.89
C VAL A 116 -10.12 1.20 -11.79
N VAL A 117 -8.94 1.58 -12.27
CA VAL A 117 -8.15 0.73 -13.17
C VAL A 117 -7.63 -0.53 -12.48
N SER A 118 -7.19 -0.43 -11.23
CA SER A 118 -6.73 -1.59 -10.45
C SER A 118 -7.85 -2.61 -10.20
N VAL A 119 -9.08 -2.12 -9.98
CA VAL A 119 -10.28 -2.97 -9.87
C VAL A 119 -10.57 -3.64 -11.22
N PHE A 120 -10.56 -2.89 -12.32
CA PHE A 120 -10.77 -3.44 -13.66
C PHE A 120 -9.69 -4.47 -14.05
N ASP A 121 -8.42 -4.26 -13.69
CA ASP A 121 -7.33 -5.21 -13.93
C ASP A 121 -7.51 -6.51 -13.11
N GLY A 122 -7.90 -6.37 -11.83
CA GLY A 122 -8.25 -7.50 -10.97
C GLY A 122 -9.44 -8.32 -11.49
N LEU A 123 -10.48 -7.67 -12.03
CA LEU A 123 -11.62 -8.34 -12.68
C LEU A 123 -11.22 -9.05 -13.99
N LYS A 124 -10.26 -8.50 -14.74
CA LYS A 124 -9.75 -9.08 -15.98
C LYS A 124 -8.93 -10.35 -15.73
N GLN A 125 -8.14 -10.38 -14.65
CA GLN A 125 -7.46 -11.60 -14.17
C GLN A 125 -8.46 -12.68 -13.70
N GLY A 126 -9.68 -12.27 -13.32
CA GLY A 126 -10.80 -13.14 -12.96
C GLY A 126 -11.52 -13.83 -14.14
N ASN A 127 -11.02 -13.76 -15.38
CA ASN A 127 -11.56 -14.48 -16.55
C ASN A 127 -13.00 -14.11 -16.96
N ILE A 128 -13.43 -12.86 -16.74
CA ILE A 128 -14.70 -12.35 -17.29
C ILE A 128 -14.39 -11.72 -18.66
N PRO A 129 -14.84 -12.31 -19.78
CA PRO A 129 -14.45 -11.86 -21.12
C PRO A 129 -15.22 -10.60 -21.50
N VAL A 130 -14.71 -9.44 -21.11
CA VAL A 130 -15.14 -8.15 -21.68
C VAL A 130 -14.44 -7.93 -23.02
N SER A 131 -14.77 -8.78 -23.99
CA SER A 131 -14.23 -8.80 -25.36
C SER A 131 -14.58 -7.55 -26.18
N SER A 132 -15.42 -6.64 -25.68
CA SER A 132 -15.90 -5.46 -26.41
C SER A 132 -15.08 -4.19 -26.17
N ILE A 133 -14.11 -4.21 -25.24
CA ILE A 133 -13.25 -3.05 -24.92
C ILE A 133 -11.80 -3.27 -25.35
N THR A 134 -11.44 -4.49 -25.76
CA THR A 134 -10.09 -4.90 -26.15
C THR A 134 -9.58 -4.19 -27.40
N SER A 135 -10.45 -3.78 -28.33
CA SER A 135 -10.04 -3.12 -29.58
C SER A 135 -9.57 -1.67 -29.41
N TYR A 136 -9.91 -0.98 -28.31
CA TYR A 136 -9.40 0.37 -28.03
C TYR A 136 -8.10 0.37 -27.22
N PHE A 137 -7.70 -0.77 -26.66
CA PHE A 137 -6.52 -0.91 -25.81
C PHE A 137 -5.27 -1.46 -26.53
N GLU A 138 -5.39 -1.85 -27.80
CA GLU A 138 -4.27 -2.33 -28.63
C GLU A 138 -3.21 -1.25 -28.97
N PHE A 139 -3.49 0.03 -28.69
CA PHE A 139 -2.54 1.12 -28.94
C PHE A 139 -1.60 1.43 -27.77
N ILE A 140 -1.69 0.71 -26.65
CA ILE A 140 -0.76 0.88 -25.51
C ILE A 140 0.19 -0.33 -25.46
N PRO A 141 1.40 -0.23 -26.04
CA PRO A 141 2.41 -1.29 -26.03
C PRO A 141 3.02 -1.60 -24.63
N LEU A 142 2.34 -1.23 -23.55
CA LEU A 142 2.73 -1.47 -22.15
C LEU A 142 1.66 -2.24 -21.33
N TYR A 143 0.53 -2.64 -21.92
CA TYR A 143 -0.53 -3.36 -21.19
C TYR A 143 -0.16 -4.83 -20.91
N ASN A 144 0.74 -5.41 -21.70
CA ASN A 144 1.12 -6.82 -21.61
C ASN A 144 2.09 -7.15 -20.45
N GLU A 145 2.63 -6.13 -19.78
CA GLU A 145 3.64 -6.26 -18.70
C GLU A 145 3.06 -5.96 -17.31
N GLY A 146 1.73 -5.77 -17.20
CA GLY A 146 1.07 -5.45 -15.93
C GLY A 146 1.13 -3.97 -15.54
N ILE A 147 1.74 -3.07 -16.32
CA ILE A 147 1.90 -1.63 -15.99
C ILE A 147 0.71 -0.78 -16.49
N GLY A 148 -0.41 -1.41 -16.81
CA GLY A 148 -1.59 -0.77 -17.40
C GLY A 148 -2.21 0.33 -16.53
N TRP A 149 -1.98 0.33 -15.21
CA TRP A 149 -2.48 1.37 -14.29
C TRP A 149 -1.71 2.70 -14.41
N LEU A 150 -0.48 2.69 -14.91
CA LEU A 150 0.40 3.86 -14.87
C LEU A 150 -0.11 4.98 -15.79
N VAL A 151 -0.57 4.61 -17.00
CA VAL A 151 -1.13 5.55 -17.99
C VAL A 151 -2.35 6.30 -17.44
N PRO A 152 -3.41 5.62 -16.96
CA PRO A 152 -4.57 6.30 -16.38
C PRO A 152 -4.28 6.99 -15.04
N ALA A 153 -3.29 6.53 -14.25
CA ALA A 153 -2.83 7.28 -13.08
C ALA A 153 -2.19 8.63 -13.50
N LEU A 154 -1.39 8.64 -14.57
CA LEU A 154 -0.82 9.86 -15.14
C LEU A 154 -1.91 10.78 -15.71
N VAL A 155 -2.85 10.24 -16.48
CA VAL A 155 -3.96 11.02 -17.05
C VAL A 155 -4.86 11.58 -15.94
N GLY A 156 -5.19 10.78 -14.92
CA GLY A 156 -5.95 11.22 -13.75
C GLY A 156 -5.22 12.28 -12.93
N ALA A 157 -3.90 12.20 -12.79
CA ALA A 157 -3.10 13.23 -12.15
C ALA A 157 -3.07 14.54 -12.95
N ILE A 158 -2.96 14.47 -14.28
CA ILE A 158 -2.99 15.64 -15.17
C ILE A 158 -4.37 16.32 -15.14
N ILE A 159 -5.45 15.54 -15.23
CA ILE A 159 -6.82 16.05 -15.14
C ILE A 159 -7.10 16.64 -13.74
N GLY A 160 -6.67 15.95 -12.68
CA GLY A 160 -6.79 16.43 -11.31
C GLY A 160 -6.03 17.74 -11.08
N PHE A 161 -4.85 17.89 -11.68
CA PHE A 161 -4.09 19.14 -11.65
C PHE A 161 -4.78 20.26 -12.44
N ALA A 162 -5.31 19.97 -13.63
CA ALA A 162 -6.04 20.95 -14.44
C ALA A 162 -7.30 21.46 -13.72
N ILE A 163 -8.07 20.57 -13.09
CA ILE A 163 -9.26 20.92 -12.30
C ILE A 163 -8.88 21.70 -11.04
N ALA A 164 -7.79 21.34 -10.34
CA ALA A 164 -7.32 22.09 -9.18
C ALA A 164 -6.91 23.53 -9.55
N LYS A 165 -6.25 23.71 -10.70
CA LYS A 165 -5.91 25.02 -11.28
C LYS A 165 -7.14 25.85 -11.63
N LEU A 166 -8.20 25.21 -12.13
CA LEU A 166 -9.45 25.86 -12.54
C LEU A 166 -10.39 26.17 -11.35
N SER A 167 -10.44 25.32 -10.33
CA SER A 167 -11.33 25.50 -9.17
C SER A 167 -10.76 26.38 -8.05
N GLY A 168 -9.47 26.77 -8.08
CA GLY A 168 -8.88 27.59 -7.02
C GLY A 168 -9.03 27.00 -5.61
N ALA A 169 -9.19 25.68 -5.52
CA ALA A 169 -9.57 25.00 -4.28
C ALA A 169 -8.43 25.11 -3.27
N LYS A 170 -8.70 25.62 -2.07
CA LYS A 170 -7.70 25.93 -1.04
C LYS A 170 -6.94 24.68 -0.55
N ALA A 171 -5.65 24.83 -0.28
CA ALA A 171 -4.78 23.78 0.27
C ALA A 171 -5.39 23.15 1.52
N VAL A 172 -5.29 21.83 1.66
CA VAL A 172 -5.61 21.15 2.92
C VAL A 172 -4.60 21.65 3.94
N PRO A 173 -5.03 22.33 5.02
CA PRO A 173 -4.12 22.65 6.09
C PRO A 173 -3.65 21.31 6.67
N LEU A 174 -2.33 21.11 6.68
CA LEU A 174 -1.72 20.08 7.50
C LEU A 174 -2.20 20.35 8.92
N THR A 175 -3.14 19.54 9.40
CA THR A 175 -3.51 19.56 10.81
C THR A 175 -2.29 19.03 11.52
N ASP A 176 -1.58 19.99 12.10
CA ASP A 176 -0.40 19.78 12.90
C ASP A 176 -0.77 18.86 14.07
N HIS A 177 -0.32 17.60 14.01
CA HIS A 177 -0.43 16.66 15.13
C HIS A 177 0.49 17.04 16.32
N SER A 178 1.13 18.21 16.34
CA SER A 178 1.99 18.65 17.45
C SER A 178 1.29 19.39 18.60
N SER A 179 -0.04 19.61 18.57
CA SER A 179 -0.72 20.33 19.68
C SER A 179 -1.29 19.44 20.80
N GLU A 180 -1.27 18.11 20.72
CA GLU A 180 -1.76 17.23 21.81
C GLU A 180 -0.66 16.73 22.78
N SER A 181 0.58 17.23 22.65
CA SER A 181 1.69 16.92 23.58
C SER A 181 1.80 17.89 24.77
N LYS A 182 0.86 18.83 24.97
CA LYS A 182 0.93 19.84 26.06
C LYS A 182 -0.23 19.87 27.05
N VAL A 183 -1.03 18.80 27.15
CA VAL A 183 -1.99 18.65 28.26
C VAL A 183 -1.96 17.21 28.80
N SER A 184 -0.91 16.89 29.56
CA SER A 184 -0.93 15.93 30.68
C SER A 184 0.29 16.18 31.55
#